data_AF-A0A962WEL0-F1
#
_entry.id   AF-A0A962WEL0-F1
#
_cell.length_a   1.000
_cell.length_b   1.000
_cell.length_c   1.000
_cell.angle_alpha   90.00
_cell.angle_beta   90.00
_cell.angle_gamma   90.00
#
_symmetry.space_group_name_H-M   'P 1'
#
loop_
_entity.id
_entity.type
_entity.pdbx_description
1 polymer ?
#
loop_
_entity_poly.entity_id
_entity_poly.type
_entity_poly.pdbx_seq_one_letter_code
_entity_poly.pdbx_strand_id
1 'polypeptide(L)' 'MVVNMEIGMLTPPVGLNLFVTAGITNESMGWAIRAALPWLGLLLIFLMIVTYVPQVSLFLPEYIDSLRGYN' A
#
# COMPACT_ATOMS: atom_id res chain seq x y z
N MET A 1 -0.97 9.19 -1.73
CA MET A 1 0.49 9.03 -1.98
C MET A 1 1.14 7.95 -1.12
N VAL A 2 0.65 7.65 0.10
CA VAL A 2 1.23 6.63 1.00
C VAL A 2 1.32 5.23 0.36
N VAL A 3 0.27 4.78 -0.33
CA VAL A 3 0.22 3.44 -0.96
C VAL A 3 1.33 3.26 -2.02
N ASN A 4 1.63 4.31 -2.79
CA ASN A 4 2.68 4.25 -3.81
C ASN A 4 4.08 4.14 -3.19
N MET A 5 4.30 4.78 -2.04
CA MET A 5 5.56 4.64 -1.30
C MET A 5 5.73 3.24 -0.73
N GLU A 6 4.67 2.64 -0.17
CA GLU A 6 4.70 1.26 0.34
C GLU A 6 5.01 0.24 -0.75
N ILE A 7 4.41 0.39 -1.94
CA ILE A 7 4.73 -0.47 -3.09
C ILE A 7 6.21 -0.32 -3.47
N GLY A 8 6.75 0.91 -3.43
CA GLY A 8 8.17 1.16 -3.63
C GLY A 8 9.08 0.45 -2.62
N MET A 9 8.66 0.37 -1.35
CA MET A 9 9.41 -0.31 -0.28
C MET A 9 9.38 -1.84 -0.39
N LEU A 10 8.42 -2.41 -1.12
CA LEU A 10 8.31 -3.84 -1.41
C LEU A 10 8.97 -4.24 -2.74
N THR A 11 9.27 -3.31 -3.64
CA THR A 11 9.83 -3.64 -4.97
C THR A 11 11.37 -3.61 -4.92
N PRO A 12 12.09 -4.62 -5.48
CA PRO A 12 13.53 -4.80 -5.30
C PRO A 12 14.49 -3.62 -5.57
N PRO A 13 14.24 -2.64 -6.49
CA PRO A 13 15.17 -1.53 -6.67
C PRO A 13 15.35 -0.67 -5.40
N VAL A 14 14.37 -0.69 -4.47
CA VAL A 14 14.52 -0.09 -3.12
C VAL A 14 14.35 -1.16 -2.04
N GLY A 15 13.23 -1.89 -2.05
CA GLY A 15 13.04 -3.17 -1.35
C GLY A 15 13.32 -3.20 0.15
N LEU A 16 13.34 -2.03 0.82
CA LEU A 16 13.86 -1.88 2.18
C LEU A 16 13.15 -2.80 3.17
N ASN A 17 11.82 -2.95 3.05
CA ASN A 17 11.05 -3.86 3.90
C ASN A 17 11.46 -5.33 3.71
N LEU A 18 11.80 -5.72 2.48
CA LEU A 18 12.27 -7.07 2.17
C LEU A 18 13.71 -7.30 2.66
N PHE A 19 14.58 -6.29 2.55
CA PHE A 19 15.95 -6.35 3.09
C PHE A 19 15.96 -6.50 4.62
N VAL A 20 15.15 -5.71 5.31
CA VAL A 20 15.01 -5.79 6.78
C VAL A 20 14.43 -7.14 7.17
N THR A 21 13.40 -7.62 6.45
CA THR A 21 12.79 -8.93 6.74
C THR A 21 13.77 -10.08 6.52
N ALA A 22 14.53 -10.10 5.42
CA ALA A 22 15.56 -11.09 5.16
C ALA A 22 16.66 -11.06 6.25
N GLY A 23 17.07 -9.87 6.71
CA GLY A 23 18.05 -9.70 7.78
C GLY A 23 17.59 -10.22 9.15
N ILE A 24 16.30 -10.08 9.48
CA ILE A 24 15.74 -10.56 10.76
C ILE A 24 15.45 -12.06 10.71
N THR A 25 14.99 -12.57 9.56
CA THR A 25 14.58 -13.98 9.39
C THR A 25 15.74 -14.92 9.05
N ASN A 26 16.94 -14.39 8.74
CA ASN A 26 18.08 -15.16 8.19
C ASN A 26 17.75 -15.92 6.88
N GLU A 27 16.63 -15.62 6.25
CA GLU A 27 16.21 -16.21 4.98
C GLU A 27 16.72 -15.39 3.79
N SER A 28 16.77 -16.01 2.62
CA SER A 28 17.24 -15.33 1.41
C SER A 28 16.29 -14.21 0.96
N MET A 29 16.83 -13.16 0.33
CA MET A 29 16.04 -12.08 -0.26
C MET A 29 14.99 -12.61 -1.26
N GLY A 30 15.33 -13.65 -2.02
CA GLY A 30 14.40 -14.30 -2.95
C GLY A 30 13.21 -14.98 -2.25
N TRP A 31 13.41 -15.50 -1.05
CA TRP A 31 12.32 -16.04 -0.22
C TRP A 31 11.39 -14.92 0.25
N ALA A 32 11.95 -13.82 0.76
CA ALA A 32 11.17 -12.65 1.20
C ALA A 32 10.33 -12.04 0.06
N ILE A 33 10.92 -11.92 -1.14
CA ILE A 33 10.19 -11.45 -2.35
C ILE A 33 9.01 -12.36 -2.66
N ARG A 34 9.19 -13.68 -2.65
CA ARG A 34 8.10 -14.65 -2.90
C ARG A 34 7.02 -14.61 -1.83
N ALA A 35 7.39 -14.42 -0.58
CA ALA A 35 6.44 -14.29 0.53
C ALA A 35 5.62 -12.99 0.44
N ALA A 36 6.22 -11.90 -0.04
CA ALA A 36 5.57 -10.59 -0.16
C ALA A 36 4.75 -10.41 -1.45
N LEU A 37 5.02 -11.18 -2.51
CA LEU A 37 4.31 -11.14 -3.79
C LEU A 37 2.78 -11.15 -3.70
N PRO A 38 2.11 -12.03 -2.93
CA PRO A 38 0.65 -12.00 -2.79
C PRO A 38 0.15 -10.71 -2.13
N TRP A 39 0.90 -10.17 -1.17
CA TRP A 39 0.58 -8.91 -0.50
C TRP A 39 0.76 -7.70 -1.42
N LEU A 40 1.80 -7.72 -2.26
CA LEU A 40 2.00 -6.72 -3.31
C LEU A 40 0.81 -6.70 -4.29
N GLY A 41 0.30 -7.88 -4.68
CA GLY A 41 -0.89 -7.99 -5.52
C GLY A 41 -2.13 -7.35 -4.86
N LEU A 42 -2.31 -7.58 -3.57
CA LEU A 42 -3.42 -6.98 -2.81
C LEU A 42 -3.30 -5.46 -2.72
N LEU A 43 -2.08 -4.93 -2.52
CA LEU A 43 -1.80 -3.49 -2.54
C LEU A 43 -2.05 -2.86 -3.92
N LEU A 44 -1.73 -3.56 -5.01
CA LEU A 44 -2.02 -3.09 -6.37
C LEU A 44 -3.52 -3.02 -6.64
N ILE A 45 -4.29 -4.03 -6.19
CA ILE A 45 -5.75 -4.00 -6.29
C ILE A 45 -6.32 -2.85 -5.46
N PHE A 46 -5.83 -2.67 -4.24
CA PHE A 46 -6.23 -1.56 -3.38
C PHE A 46 -5.92 -0.20 -4.01
N LEU A 47 -4.75 -0.06 -4.64
CA LEU A 47 -4.37 1.15 -5.36
C LEU A 47 -5.34 1.46 -6.51
N MET A 48 -5.74 0.45 -7.29
CA MET A 48 -6.73 0.61 -8.35
C MET A 48 -8.07 1.09 -7.78
N ILE A 49 -8.53 0.50 -6.67
CA ILE A 49 -9.78 0.90 -6.02
C ILE A 49 -9.72 2.37 -5.59
N VAL A 50 -8.66 2.78 -4.89
CA VAL A 50 -8.53 4.15 -4.38
C VAL A 50 -8.32 5.17 -5.50
N THR A 51 -7.73 4.77 -6.62
CA THR A 51 -7.45 5.64 -7.78
C THR A 51 -8.69 5.85 -8.65
N TYR A 52 -9.51 4.81 -8.85
CA TYR A 52 -10.69 4.87 -9.73
C TYR A 52 -12.01 5.06 -8.99
N VAL A 53 -12.06 4.82 -7.68
CA VAL A 53 -13.25 4.99 -6.83
C VAL A 53 -12.99 6.12 -5.83
N PRO A 54 -13.21 7.39 -6.24
CA PRO A 54 -12.90 8.55 -5.40
C PRO A 54 -13.71 8.56 -4.10
N GLN A 55 -14.90 7.96 -4.08
CA GLN A 55 -15.73 7.83 -2.88
C GLN A 55 -15.02 7.10 -1.74
N VAL A 56 -14.10 6.18 -2.02
CA VAL A 56 -13.32 5.49 -0.96
C VAL A 56 -12.46 6.48 -0.18
N SER A 57 -11.95 7.52 -0.84
CA SER A 57 -11.15 8.57 -0.22
C SER A 57 -11.99 9.75 0.28
N LEU A 58 -13.06 10.08 -0.45
CA LEU A 58 -13.86 11.28 -0.23
C LEU A 58 -15.06 11.07 0.70
N PHE A 59 -15.49 9.83 0.94
CA PHE A 59 -16.64 9.55 1.80
C PHE A 59 -16.52 10.20 3.17
N LEU A 60 -15.36 10.08 3.82
CA LEU A 60 -15.15 10.66 5.14
C LEU A 60 -15.07 12.21 5.11
N PRO A 61 -14.30 12.84 4.20
CA PRO A 61 -14.34 14.29 3.98
C PRO A 61 -15.75 14.84 3.70
N GLU A 62 -16.47 14.25 2.75
CA GLU A 62 -17.84 14.67 2.36
C GLU A 62 -18.81 14.53 3.53
N TYR A 63 -18.70 13.44 4.30
CA TYR A 63 -19.51 13.25 5.50
C TYR A 63 -19.24 14.34 6.54
N ILE A 64 -17.98 14.70 6.78
CA ILE A 64 -17.60 15.76 7.71
C ILE A 64 -18.05 17.14 7.22
N ASP A 65 -17.93 17.44 5.93
CA ASP A 65 -18.37 18.71 5.35
C ASP A 65 -19.90 18.87 5.42
N SER A 66 -20.66 17.79 5.19
CA SER A 66 -22.12 17.78 5.35
C SER A 66 -22.55 18.10 6.80
N LEU A 67 -21.83 17.57 7.80
CA LEU A 67 -22.10 17.85 9.21
C LEU A 67 -21.76 19.29 9.61
N ARG A 68 -20.84 19.93 8.87
CA ARG A 68 -20.46 21.34 9.06
C ARG A 68 -21.36 22.31 8.28
N GLY A 69 -22.31 21.81 7.50
CA GLY A 69 -23.28 22.62 6.76
C GLY A 69 -22.75 23.23 5.46
N TYR A 70 -21.62 22.73 4.94
CA TYR A 70 -21.13 23.07 3.61
C TYR A 70 -21.75 22.07 2.63
N ASN A 71 -22.76 22.49 1.85
CA ASN A 71 -23.36 21.69 0.77
C ASN A 71 -22.76 22.07 -0.58
#